data_AF-A0A1Q9E7W9-F1
#
_entry.id   AF-A0A1Q9E7W9-F1
#
_cell.length_a   1.000
_cell.length_b   1.000
_cell.length_c   1.000
_cell.angle_alpha   90.00
_cell.angle_beta   90.00
_cell.angle_gamma   90.00
#
_symmetry.space_group_name_H-M   'P 1'
#
loop_
_entity.id
_entity.type
_entity.pdbx_description
1 polymer ?
#
loop_
_entity_poly.entity_id
_entity_poly.type
_entity_poly.pdbx_seq_one_letter_code
_entity_poly.pdbx_strand_id
1 'polypeptide(L)'
;MAAATEWNKLLADALVPDPVVSGLKSLGYDSKASFNFESEEVFKAFGKHALVTKKLVAGVSESDWTFHPMLGKLRQVWQACRPAQVAPAVTALALPQPGQPGVLAALGASSSPAKLTVAHRDKMRRDLEAKYTGLYVTEASLPSVSLLQLVQNQCTQKAWEWLPWKKLLSEKAALELHSRRPRSAKEDAFEQLLLNAGGGFDEEWDMDLSPSPFRLQQMLTVRGHAYAMPDAADAREDEEDADGKRRKDTPEGLVWVVLQNSKAPEKFRCVKALIPKELSVTDIRRATSSKVGCPFKELQLQIDGEHMWTGRLQPFLNAEDREYKVKWRKINRLAKYIEHKQTGGAKGQCSKYGRTIMHYIALAGDVDLFQEAVAAVKANVDMEEFINIQDKCGDTVCLPRFRLRCYTEIVALCIEREADLEKKTIKGRTV
;
A
#
# COMPACT_ATOMS: atom_id res chain seq x y z
N MET A 1 -50.49 22.42 -17.71
CA MET A 1 -49.85 21.74 -16.55
C MET A 1 -48.97 20.62 -17.11
N ALA A 2 -47.74 20.95 -17.52
CA ALA A 2 -46.87 20.02 -18.24
C ALA A 2 -46.25 19.01 -17.28
N ALA A 3 -46.28 17.73 -17.66
CA ALA A 3 -45.74 16.63 -16.88
C ALA A 3 -44.28 16.91 -16.49
N ALA A 4 -43.98 16.86 -15.18
CA ALA A 4 -42.61 16.92 -14.70
C ALA A 4 -41.84 15.71 -15.26
N THR A 5 -40.96 15.96 -16.24
CA THR A 5 -40.03 14.94 -16.76
C THR A 5 -39.27 14.31 -15.60
N GLU A 6 -39.06 12.99 -15.65
CA GLU A 6 -38.37 12.21 -14.59
C GLU A 6 -37.04 12.84 -14.16
N TRP A 7 -36.37 13.52 -15.09
CA TRP A 7 -35.18 14.33 -14.85
C TRP A 7 -35.37 15.46 -13.83
N ASN A 8 -36.45 16.25 -13.95
CA ASN A 8 -36.72 17.34 -13.00
C ASN A 8 -37.09 16.79 -11.61
N LYS A 9 -37.69 15.58 -11.52
CA LYS A 9 -37.95 14.92 -10.23
C LYS A 9 -36.65 14.48 -9.56
N LEU A 10 -35.72 13.86 -10.31
CA LEU A 10 -34.41 13.45 -9.78
C LEU A 10 -33.56 14.63 -9.28
N LEU A 11 -33.63 15.78 -9.96
CA LEU A 11 -32.93 17.00 -9.54
C LEU A 11 -33.55 17.61 -8.26
N ALA A 12 -34.87 17.53 -8.12
CA ALA A 12 -35.59 17.96 -6.92
C ALA A 12 -35.29 17.06 -5.72
N ASP A 13 -35.26 15.73 -5.91
CA ASP A 13 -34.93 14.75 -4.87
C ASP A 13 -33.51 14.91 -4.32
N ALA A 14 -32.56 15.34 -5.18
CA ALA A 14 -31.18 15.64 -4.78
C ALA A 14 -30.97 17.06 -4.22
N LEU A 15 -32.06 17.84 -4.04
CA LEU A 15 -32.04 19.21 -3.53
C LEU A 15 -31.07 20.13 -4.29
N VAL A 16 -31.03 20.02 -5.63
CA VAL A 16 -30.22 20.88 -6.49
C VAL A 16 -30.93 22.23 -6.66
N PRO A 17 -30.28 23.38 -6.36
CA PRO A 17 -30.91 24.69 -6.50
C PRO A 17 -31.31 25.02 -7.95
N ASP A 18 -32.45 25.71 -8.14
CA ASP A 18 -32.99 26.13 -9.46
C ASP A 18 -31.99 26.87 -10.39
N PRO A 19 -31.06 27.71 -9.89
CA PRO A 19 -30.02 28.32 -10.73
C PRO A 19 -29.10 27.29 -11.38
N VAL A 20 -28.81 26.19 -10.68
CA VAL A 20 -27.94 25.11 -11.15
C VAL A 20 -28.68 24.23 -12.16
N VAL A 21 -29.98 23.98 -11.94
CA VAL A 21 -30.83 23.26 -12.91
C VAL A 21 -30.91 24.00 -14.24
N SER A 22 -31.07 25.33 -14.19
CA SER A 22 -31.10 26.18 -15.38
C SER A 22 -29.75 26.19 -16.11
N GLY A 23 -28.64 26.18 -15.37
CA GLY A 23 -27.29 26.08 -15.93
C GLY A 23 -26.93 24.69 -16.48
N LEU A 24 -27.50 23.61 -15.94
CA LEU A 24 -27.35 22.27 -16.52
C LEU A 24 -28.11 22.16 -17.85
N LYS A 25 -29.31 22.75 -17.94
CA LYS A 25 -30.07 22.83 -19.20
C LYS A 25 -29.32 23.63 -20.28
N SER A 26 -28.67 24.74 -19.92
CA SER A 26 -27.88 25.52 -20.88
C SER A 26 -26.60 24.80 -21.35
N LEU A 27 -26.12 23.82 -20.58
CA LEU A 27 -24.99 22.95 -20.94
C LEU A 27 -25.41 21.72 -21.77
N GLY A 28 -26.70 21.57 -22.11
CA GLY A 28 -27.20 20.44 -22.90
C GLY A 28 -27.55 19.20 -22.09
N TYR A 29 -27.60 19.29 -20.74
CA TYR A 29 -28.05 18.20 -19.87
C TYR A 29 -29.56 18.31 -19.61
N ASP A 30 -30.33 18.04 -20.66
CA ASP A 30 -31.79 18.12 -20.71
C ASP A 30 -32.51 16.81 -20.31
N SER A 31 -31.79 15.67 -20.34
CA SER A 31 -32.32 14.35 -20.05
C SER A 31 -31.40 13.52 -19.15
N LYS A 32 -31.97 12.47 -18.52
CA LYS A 32 -31.22 11.47 -17.72
C LYS A 32 -30.11 10.79 -18.54
N ALA A 33 -30.36 10.56 -19.83
CA ALA A 33 -29.39 9.94 -20.73
C ALA A 33 -28.21 10.87 -21.05
N SER A 34 -28.47 12.18 -21.11
CA SER A 34 -27.46 13.20 -21.35
C SER A 34 -26.48 13.33 -20.17
N PHE A 35 -26.90 13.01 -18.94
CA PHE A 35 -26.10 13.11 -17.72
C PHE A 35 -25.42 11.78 -17.32
N ASN A 36 -24.62 11.21 -18.24
CA ASN A 36 -23.85 10.00 -18.00
C ASN A 36 -22.33 10.26 -18.20
N PHE A 37 -21.52 9.67 -17.32
CA PHE A 37 -20.06 9.79 -17.35
C PHE A 37 -19.44 8.40 -17.16
N GLU A 38 -18.42 8.07 -17.96
CA GLU A 38 -17.79 6.74 -17.99
C GLU A 38 -16.98 6.46 -16.72
N SER A 39 -16.17 7.43 -16.29
CA SER A 39 -15.29 7.30 -15.11
C SER A 39 -15.51 8.40 -14.08
N GLU A 40 -15.09 8.14 -12.84
CA GLU A 40 -15.14 9.14 -11.77
C GLU A 40 -14.23 10.35 -12.06
N GLU A 41 -13.15 10.16 -12.81
CA GLU A 41 -12.23 11.21 -13.21
C GLU A 41 -12.89 12.19 -14.20
N VAL A 42 -13.66 11.67 -15.15
CA VAL A 42 -14.44 12.48 -16.11
C VAL A 42 -15.54 13.25 -15.38
N PHE A 43 -16.19 12.63 -14.39
CA PHE A 43 -17.16 13.32 -13.54
C PHE A 43 -16.50 14.44 -12.71
N LYS A 44 -15.30 14.22 -12.15
CA LYS A 44 -14.54 15.26 -11.43
C LYS A 44 -14.13 16.41 -12.35
N ALA A 45 -13.71 16.11 -13.58
CA ALA A 45 -13.40 17.12 -14.59
C ALA A 45 -14.64 17.97 -14.96
N PHE A 46 -15.80 17.32 -15.13
CA PHE A 46 -17.07 18.01 -15.30
C PHE A 46 -17.42 18.88 -14.09
N GLY A 47 -17.31 18.35 -12.87
CA GLY A 47 -17.56 19.09 -11.63
C GLY A 47 -16.68 20.33 -11.51
N LYS A 48 -15.41 20.24 -11.87
CA LYS A 48 -14.48 21.38 -11.95
C LYS A 48 -14.94 22.41 -12.99
N HIS A 49 -15.27 21.98 -14.21
CA HIS A 49 -15.75 22.88 -15.26
C HIS A 49 -17.08 23.57 -14.92
N ALA A 50 -18.02 22.83 -14.33
CA ALA A 50 -19.35 23.29 -13.95
C ALA A 50 -19.30 24.28 -12.77
N LEU A 51 -18.50 24.00 -11.74
CA LEU A 51 -18.44 24.81 -10.53
C LEU A 51 -17.46 25.99 -10.64
N VAL A 52 -16.30 25.80 -11.27
CA VAL A 52 -15.23 26.82 -11.34
C VAL A 52 -15.37 27.68 -12.60
N THR A 53 -15.48 27.07 -13.78
CA THR A 53 -15.45 27.79 -15.07
C THR A 53 -16.80 28.44 -15.39
N LYS A 54 -17.91 27.74 -15.13
CA LYS A 54 -19.27 28.22 -15.40
C LYS A 54 -19.95 28.90 -14.21
N LYS A 55 -19.33 28.87 -13.02
CA LYS A 55 -19.81 29.49 -11.77
C LYS A 55 -21.31 29.25 -11.54
N LEU A 56 -21.73 27.99 -11.62
CA LEU A 56 -23.13 27.61 -11.36
C LEU A 56 -23.60 27.99 -9.95
N VAL A 57 -22.67 28.20 -9.02
CA VAL A 57 -22.92 28.73 -7.66
C VAL A 57 -21.92 29.84 -7.36
N ALA A 58 -22.40 30.93 -6.74
CA ALA A 58 -21.56 32.04 -6.32
C ALA A 58 -20.61 31.62 -5.19
N GLY A 59 -19.31 31.94 -5.30
CA GLY A 59 -18.34 31.78 -4.22
C GLY A 59 -17.41 30.56 -4.30
N VAL A 60 -17.44 29.76 -5.38
CA VAL A 60 -16.53 28.61 -5.54
C VAL A 60 -15.19 29.06 -6.13
N SER A 61 -14.09 28.75 -5.43
CA SER A 61 -12.70 29.01 -5.84
C SER A 61 -12.03 27.74 -6.39
N GLU A 62 -10.86 27.87 -7.03
CA GLU A 62 -10.08 26.71 -7.53
C GLU A 62 -9.55 25.77 -6.43
N SER A 63 -9.48 26.23 -5.17
CA SER A 63 -9.05 25.40 -4.05
C SER A 63 -10.20 24.60 -3.41
N ASP A 64 -11.44 25.08 -3.55
CA ASP A 64 -12.55 24.63 -2.68
C ASP A 64 -13.61 23.79 -3.42
N TRP A 65 -13.48 23.63 -4.73
CA TRP A 65 -14.47 22.90 -5.56
C TRP A 65 -14.54 21.41 -5.23
N THR A 66 -13.45 20.79 -4.75
CA THR A 66 -13.36 19.35 -4.47
C THR A 66 -14.22 18.90 -3.29
N PHE A 67 -14.45 19.79 -2.32
CA PHE A 67 -15.25 19.53 -1.11
C PHE A 67 -16.54 20.36 -1.06
N HIS A 68 -16.90 21.05 -2.14
CA HIS A 68 -18.13 21.84 -2.18
C HIS A 68 -19.38 20.92 -2.16
N PRO A 69 -20.41 21.21 -1.33
CA PRO A 69 -21.60 20.37 -1.17
C PRO A 69 -22.33 20.05 -2.49
N MET A 70 -22.24 20.96 -3.47
CA MET A 70 -22.83 20.76 -4.79
C MET A 70 -22.20 19.62 -5.60
N LEU A 71 -20.90 19.35 -5.42
CA LEU A 71 -20.26 18.21 -6.08
C LEU A 71 -20.84 16.88 -5.57
N GLY A 72 -21.14 16.81 -4.26
CA GLY A 72 -21.82 15.67 -3.64
C GLY A 72 -23.25 15.48 -4.17
N LYS A 73 -24.02 16.57 -4.29
CA LYS A 73 -25.38 16.52 -4.86
C LYS A 73 -25.39 16.09 -6.33
N LEU A 74 -24.49 16.64 -7.16
CA LEU A 74 -24.34 16.21 -8.56
C LEU A 74 -23.87 14.75 -8.69
N ARG A 75 -23.04 14.29 -7.74
CA ARG A 75 -22.59 12.90 -7.69
C ARG A 75 -23.74 11.95 -7.35
N GLN A 76 -24.62 12.35 -6.44
CA GLN A 76 -25.83 11.60 -6.11
C GLN A 76 -26.76 11.48 -7.32
N VAL A 77 -26.95 12.58 -8.07
CA VAL A 77 -27.73 12.56 -9.32
C VAL A 77 -27.06 11.63 -10.35
N TRP A 78 -25.74 11.71 -10.53
CA TRP A 78 -25.01 10.82 -11.44
C TRP A 78 -25.14 9.34 -11.06
N GLN A 79 -25.04 9.01 -9.77
CA GLN A 79 -25.25 7.65 -9.27
C GLN A 79 -26.69 7.15 -9.50
N ALA A 80 -27.69 8.02 -9.37
CA ALA A 80 -29.08 7.69 -9.69
C ALA A 80 -29.34 7.59 -11.21
N CYS A 81 -28.50 8.23 -12.04
CA CYS A 81 -28.58 8.17 -13.49
C CYS A 81 -27.90 6.95 -14.10
N ARG A 82 -26.94 6.35 -13.40
CA ARG A 82 -26.33 5.09 -13.83
C ARG A 82 -27.40 3.99 -13.92
N PRO A 83 -27.44 3.20 -15.01
CA PRO A 83 -28.20 1.96 -14.99
C PRO A 83 -27.70 1.14 -13.80
N ALA A 84 -28.63 0.58 -13.02
CA ALA A 84 -28.30 -0.17 -11.82
C ALA A 84 -27.28 -1.26 -12.16
N GLN A 85 -25.99 -0.96 -11.95
CA GLN A 85 -25.04 -2.00 -11.63
C GLN A 85 -25.62 -2.62 -10.38
N VAL A 86 -26.03 -3.88 -10.51
CA VAL A 86 -26.39 -4.71 -9.38
C VAL A 86 -25.20 -4.61 -8.44
N ALA A 87 -25.32 -3.77 -7.41
CA ALA A 87 -24.44 -3.83 -6.27
C ALA A 87 -24.46 -5.30 -5.84
N PRO A 88 -23.31 -5.91 -5.49
CA PRO A 88 -23.38 -7.18 -4.79
C PRO A 88 -24.16 -6.87 -3.52
N ALA A 89 -25.45 -7.21 -3.52
CA ALA A 89 -26.23 -7.26 -2.32
C ALA A 89 -25.40 -8.16 -1.40
N VAL A 90 -25.01 -7.61 -0.25
CA VAL A 90 -24.59 -8.44 0.86
C VAL A 90 -25.80 -9.33 1.11
N THR A 91 -25.77 -10.55 0.58
CA THR A 91 -26.86 -11.50 0.72
C THR A 91 -26.86 -11.91 2.19
N ALA A 92 -27.59 -11.13 2.99
CA ALA A 92 -28.18 -11.66 4.19
C ALA A 92 -28.94 -12.91 3.77
N LEU A 93 -28.56 -14.04 4.37
CA LEU A 93 -29.13 -15.36 4.16
C LEU A 93 -30.67 -15.29 4.14
N ALA A 94 -31.26 -15.37 2.96
CA ALA A 94 -32.67 -15.64 2.78
C ALA A 94 -32.80 -16.95 2.00
N LEU A 95 -33.34 -17.97 2.68
CA LEU A 95 -33.69 -19.27 2.13
C LEU A 95 -34.61 -19.11 0.90
N PRO A 96 -34.40 -19.85 -0.21
CA PRO A 96 -35.26 -19.75 -1.38
C PRO A 96 -36.60 -20.48 -1.16
N GLN A 97 -37.70 -19.78 -1.45
CA GLN A 97 -39.01 -20.41 -1.68
C GLN A 97 -39.11 -20.90 -3.14
N PRO A 98 -39.73 -22.07 -3.39
CA PRO A 98 -39.83 -22.63 -4.73
C PRO A 98 -40.99 -22.00 -5.51
N GLY A 99 -40.75 -21.48 -6.72
CA GLY A 99 -41.86 -21.17 -7.64
C GLY A 99 -41.71 -20.10 -8.73
N GLN A 100 -40.53 -19.54 -9.05
CA GLN A 100 -40.44 -18.58 -10.17
C GLN A 100 -39.49 -19.04 -11.29
N PRO A 101 -39.96 -19.09 -12.56
CA PRO A 101 -39.15 -19.41 -13.71
C PRO A 101 -38.52 -18.14 -14.29
N GLY A 102 -37.19 -18.04 -14.27
CA GLY A 102 -36.50 -16.96 -14.97
C GLY A 102 -35.08 -16.67 -14.51
N VAL A 103 -34.15 -17.62 -14.66
CA VAL A 103 -32.70 -17.39 -14.40
C VAL A 103 -31.83 -17.78 -15.60
N LEU A 104 -32.40 -17.95 -16.79
CA LEU A 104 -31.61 -18.37 -17.98
C LEU A 104 -31.03 -17.21 -18.82
N ALA A 105 -31.29 -15.95 -18.49
CA ALA A 105 -30.86 -14.81 -19.32
C ALA A 105 -29.56 -14.10 -18.85
N ALA A 106 -28.96 -14.47 -17.72
CA ALA A 106 -27.87 -13.70 -17.10
C ALA A 106 -26.44 -14.26 -17.30
N LEU A 107 -26.26 -15.41 -17.99
CA LEU A 107 -24.95 -16.06 -18.11
C LEU A 107 -24.20 -15.81 -19.43
N GLY A 108 -24.65 -14.86 -20.26
CA GLY A 108 -24.16 -14.71 -21.63
C GLY A 108 -23.15 -13.58 -21.92
N ALA A 109 -22.78 -12.73 -20.95
CA ALA A 109 -21.98 -11.54 -21.27
C ALA A 109 -21.00 -11.11 -20.15
N SER A 110 -20.11 -12.00 -19.74
CA SER A 110 -18.83 -11.59 -19.16
C SER A 110 -17.77 -11.79 -20.23
N SER A 111 -17.10 -10.72 -20.66
CA SER A 111 -15.95 -10.78 -21.57
C SER A 111 -14.98 -11.87 -21.10
N SER A 112 -14.94 -13.00 -21.81
CA SER A 112 -14.00 -14.08 -21.50
C SER A 112 -12.59 -13.55 -21.71
N PRO A 113 -11.73 -13.51 -20.67
CA PRO A 113 -10.32 -13.20 -20.88
C PRO A 113 -9.69 -14.30 -21.73
N ALA A 114 -8.65 -13.93 -22.48
CA ALA A 114 -7.96 -14.82 -23.41
C ALA A 114 -7.65 -16.17 -22.74
N LYS A 115 -7.99 -17.28 -23.41
CA LYS A 115 -7.72 -18.62 -22.89
C LYS A 115 -6.23 -18.77 -22.63
N LEU A 116 -5.86 -19.03 -21.37
CA LEU A 116 -4.47 -19.23 -20.97
C LEU A 116 -3.92 -20.48 -21.69
N THR A 117 -2.86 -20.31 -22.48
CA THR A 117 -2.22 -21.42 -23.19
C THR A 117 -1.15 -22.07 -22.32
N VAL A 118 -0.84 -23.34 -22.60
CA VAL A 118 0.24 -24.09 -21.92
C VAL A 118 1.59 -23.36 -22.08
N ALA A 119 1.84 -22.79 -23.26
CA ALA A 119 3.04 -22.00 -23.52
C ALA A 119 3.15 -20.75 -22.64
N HIS A 120 2.03 -20.08 -22.35
CA HIS A 120 2.00 -18.91 -21.47
C HIS A 120 2.25 -19.32 -20.01
N ARG A 121 1.69 -20.44 -19.55
CA ARG A 121 2.02 -21.01 -18.25
C ARG A 121 3.50 -21.33 -18.10
N ASP A 122 4.11 -21.95 -19.10
CA ASP A 122 5.52 -22.33 -19.05
C ASP A 122 6.46 -21.11 -19.12
N LYS A 123 5.99 -19.98 -19.69
CA LYS A 123 6.65 -18.67 -19.55
C LYS A 123 6.58 -18.20 -18.08
N MET A 124 5.39 -18.14 -17.48
CA MET A 124 5.22 -17.70 -16.08
C MET A 124 5.98 -18.56 -15.07
N ARG A 125 6.09 -19.87 -15.32
CA ARG A 125 6.92 -20.77 -14.52
C ARG A 125 8.40 -20.34 -14.55
N ARG A 126 8.95 -20.09 -15.74
CA ARG A 126 10.34 -19.66 -15.91
C ARG A 126 10.58 -18.29 -15.27
N ASP A 127 9.60 -17.40 -15.34
CA ASP A 127 9.66 -16.07 -14.71
C ASP A 127 9.70 -16.20 -13.18
N LEU A 128 8.90 -17.10 -12.62
CA LEU A 128 8.88 -17.38 -11.19
C LEU A 128 10.21 -18.00 -10.70
N GLU A 129 10.74 -18.99 -11.43
CA GLU A 129 12.03 -19.63 -11.11
C GLU A 129 13.21 -18.63 -11.23
N ALA A 130 13.12 -17.65 -12.14
CA ALA A 130 14.09 -16.57 -12.26
C ALA A 130 13.99 -15.55 -11.12
N LYS A 131 12.77 -15.17 -10.70
CA LYS A 131 12.51 -14.19 -9.61
C LYS A 131 12.94 -14.73 -8.25
N TYR A 132 12.80 -16.04 -8.02
CA TYR A 132 13.13 -16.69 -6.76
C TYR A 132 14.23 -17.75 -6.94
N THR A 133 15.49 -17.32 -6.90
CA THR A 133 16.65 -18.22 -7.01
C THR A 133 16.66 -19.22 -5.84
N GLY A 134 16.27 -20.47 -6.11
CA GLY A 134 16.10 -21.53 -5.12
C GLY A 134 14.71 -22.19 -5.13
N LEU A 135 13.74 -21.60 -5.83
CA LEU A 135 12.46 -22.23 -6.11
C LEU A 135 12.57 -23.11 -7.35
N TYR A 136 12.15 -24.37 -7.24
CA TYR A 136 12.05 -25.29 -8.37
C TYR A 136 10.63 -25.82 -8.46
N VAL A 137 9.93 -25.50 -9.54
CA VAL A 137 8.53 -25.92 -9.73
C VAL A 137 8.53 -27.27 -10.44
N THR A 138 7.84 -28.26 -9.87
CA THR A 138 7.69 -29.60 -10.45
C THR A 138 6.25 -29.78 -10.94
N GLU A 139 5.95 -30.79 -11.75
CA GLU A 139 4.56 -31.08 -12.18
C GLU A 139 3.59 -31.32 -11.00
N ALA A 140 4.11 -31.75 -9.85
CA ALA A 140 3.33 -31.94 -8.63
C ALA A 140 3.03 -30.62 -7.90
N SER A 141 3.85 -29.59 -8.10
CA SER A 141 3.69 -28.25 -7.48
C SER A 141 3.27 -27.16 -8.48
N LEU A 142 3.25 -27.46 -9.78
CA LEU A 142 2.78 -26.56 -10.83
C LEU A 142 1.25 -26.51 -10.80
N PRO A 143 0.62 -25.33 -10.73
CA PRO A 143 -0.83 -25.22 -10.80
C PRO A 143 -1.37 -25.62 -12.17
N SER A 144 -2.54 -26.25 -12.17
CA SER A 144 -3.28 -26.56 -13.40
C SER A 144 -3.68 -25.29 -14.16
N VAL A 145 -3.84 -25.40 -15.47
CA VAL A 145 -4.20 -24.26 -16.35
C VAL A 145 -5.55 -23.65 -15.95
N SER A 146 -6.52 -24.48 -15.55
CA SER A 146 -7.82 -24.04 -15.08
C SER A 146 -7.74 -23.23 -13.78
N LEU A 147 -6.89 -23.67 -12.83
CA LEU A 147 -6.65 -22.95 -11.59
C LEU A 147 -5.97 -21.59 -11.85
N LEU A 148 -4.95 -21.58 -12.72
CA LEU A 148 -4.25 -20.34 -13.09
C LEU A 148 -5.18 -19.35 -13.78
N GLN A 149 -6.05 -19.81 -14.68
CA GLN A 149 -7.01 -18.93 -15.35
C GLN A 149 -7.99 -18.32 -14.34
N LEU A 150 -8.46 -19.09 -13.36
CA LEU A 150 -9.34 -18.58 -12.32
C LEU A 150 -8.64 -17.52 -11.48
N VAL A 151 -7.42 -17.79 -11.02
CA VAL A 151 -6.63 -16.84 -10.23
C VAL A 151 -6.30 -15.59 -11.03
N GLN A 152 -5.90 -15.71 -12.29
CA GLN A 152 -5.64 -14.56 -13.16
C GLN A 152 -6.89 -13.70 -13.32
N ASN A 153 -8.07 -14.30 -13.48
CA ASN A 153 -9.33 -13.56 -13.56
C ASN A 153 -9.61 -12.78 -12.26
N GLN A 154 -9.37 -13.40 -11.09
CA GLN A 154 -9.52 -12.71 -9.80
C GLN A 154 -8.55 -11.53 -9.68
N CYS A 155 -7.30 -11.70 -10.11
CA CYS A 155 -6.29 -10.64 -10.12
C CYS A 155 -6.71 -9.49 -11.05
N THR A 156 -7.13 -9.79 -12.29
CA THR A 156 -7.55 -8.78 -13.27
C THR A 156 -8.82 -8.04 -12.83
N GLN A 157 -9.81 -8.76 -12.29
CA GLN A 157 -11.08 -8.17 -11.86
C GLN A 157 -11.00 -7.52 -10.48
N LYS A 158 -9.89 -7.70 -9.74
CA LYS A 158 -9.74 -7.30 -8.33
C LYS A 158 -10.89 -7.82 -7.44
N ALA A 159 -11.45 -8.97 -7.83
CA ALA A 159 -12.59 -9.61 -7.19
C ALA A 159 -12.13 -10.95 -6.62
N TRP A 160 -11.94 -11.00 -5.30
CA TRP A 160 -11.43 -12.18 -4.62
C TRP A 160 -12.59 -13.09 -4.24
N GLU A 161 -12.66 -14.24 -4.90
CA GLU A 161 -13.61 -15.30 -4.57
C GLU A 161 -12.89 -16.44 -3.85
N TRP A 162 -13.54 -16.99 -2.82
CA TRP A 162 -13.02 -18.15 -2.14
C TRP A 162 -12.99 -19.36 -3.08
N LEU A 163 -11.81 -20.00 -3.18
CA LEU A 163 -11.61 -21.19 -4.00
C LEU A 163 -11.79 -22.46 -3.17
N PRO A 164 -12.75 -23.33 -3.52
CA PRO A 164 -12.87 -24.65 -2.91
C PRO A 164 -11.58 -25.45 -3.06
N TRP A 165 -11.19 -26.17 -2.01
CA TRP A 165 -9.97 -26.99 -2.02
C TRP A 165 -9.94 -28.02 -3.16
N LYS A 166 -11.12 -28.53 -3.56
CA LYS A 166 -11.30 -29.44 -4.70
C LYS A 166 -10.85 -28.84 -6.04
N LYS A 167 -10.83 -27.51 -6.17
CA LYS A 167 -10.36 -26.79 -7.38
C LYS A 167 -8.86 -26.46 -7.33
N LEU A 168 -8.18 -26.68 -6.20
CA LEU A 168 -6.75 -26.39 -6.03
C LEU A 168 -5.87 -27.52 -6.55
N LEU A 169 -5.91 -27.75 -7.87
CA LEU A 169 -5.24 -28.87 -8.52
C LEU A 169 -3.88 -28.49 -9.10
N SER A 170 -2.89 -29.36 -8.86
CA SER A 170 -1.64 -29.34 -9.63
C SER A 170 -1.84 -29.89 -11.03
N GLU A 171 -0.87 -29.66 -11.93
CA GLU A 171 -0.87 -30.23 -13.26
C GLU A 171 -0.92 -31.76 -13.22
N LYS A 172 -0.09 -32.38 -12.37
CA LYS A 172 -0.10 -33.85 -12.20
C LYS A 172 -1.47 -34.36 -11.74
N ALA A 173 -2.06 -33.72 -10.73
CA ALA A 173 -3.37 -34.11 -10.21
C ALA A 173 -4.49 -33.89 -11.25
N ALA A 174 -4.41 -32.82 -12.03
CA ALA A 174 -5.33 -32.59 -13.13
C ALA A 174 -5.21 -33.68 -14.19
N LEU A 175 -3.99 -34.06 -14.62
CA LEU A 175 -3.78 -35.10 -15.61
C LEU A 175 -4.28 -36.48 -15.14
N GLU A 176 -4.04 -36.84 -13.87
CA GLU A 176 -4.56 -38.06 -13.25
C GLU A 176 -6.09 -38.10 -13.18
N LEU A 177 -6.72 -36.93 -13.01
CA LEU A 177 -8.18 -36.83 -12.99
C LEU A 177 -8.79 -36.91 -14.40
N HIS A 178 -8.15 -36.28 -15.39
CA HIS A 178 -8.60 -36.35 -16.79
C HIS A 178 -8.43 -37.75 -17.37
N SER A 179 -7.44 -38.53 -16.91
CA SER A 179 -7.24 -39.91 -17.39
C SER A 179 -8.25 -40.90 -16.80
N ARG A 180 -8.92 -40.56 -15.69
CA ARG A 180 -9.95 -41.38 -15.04
C ARG A 180 -11.35 -41.20 -15.63
N ARG A 181 -11.63 -40.11 -16.35
CA ARG A 181 -12.96 -39.83 -16.92
C ARG A 181 -13.12 -40.53 -18.29
N PRO A 182 -14.19 -41.31 -18.52
CA PRO A 182 -14.53 -41.79 -19.86
C PRO A 182 -14.92 -40.61 -20.75
N ARG A 183 -14.43 -40.61 -22.00
CA ARG A 183 -14.46 -39.46 -22.90
C ARG A 183 -15.78 -39.38 -23.71
N SER A 184 -16.89 -38.93 -23.11
CA SER A 184 -18.15 -38.60 -23.81
C SER A 184 -18.32 -37.08 -23.98
N ALA A 185 -17.48 -36.51 -24.85
CA ALA A 185 -17.13 -35.08 -24.89
C ALA A 185 -18.22 -34.05 -25.29
N LYS A 186 -19.51 -34.39 -25.38
CA LYS A 186 -20.55 -33.45 -25.86
C LYS A 186 -21.77 -33.29 -24.96
N GLU A 187 -22.18 -34.32 -24.24
CA GLU A 187 -23.31 -34.24 -23.30
C GLU A 187 -22.85 -33.65 -21.95
N ASP A 188 -21.65 -34.01 -21.50
CA ASP A 188 -21.07 -33.55 -20.22
C ASP A 188 -20.86 -32.02 -20.15
N ALA A 189 -20.53 -31.36 -21.25
CA ALA A 189 -20.21 -29.92 -21.24
C ALA A 189 -21.45 -29.05 -20.99
N PHE A 190 -22.62 -29.50 -21.45
CA PHE A 190 -23.88 -28.81 -21.23
C PHE A 190 -24.45 -29.13 -19.85
N GLU A 191 -24.33 -30.38 -19.40
CA GLU A 191 -24.69 -30.77 -18.03
C GLU A 191 -23.81 -30.07 -16.98
N GLN A 192 -22.50 -29.97 -17.20
CA GLN A 192 -21.59 -29.22 -16.32
C GLN A 192 -21.91 -27.73 -16.25
N LEU A 193 -22.36 -27.13 -17.35
CA LEU A 193 -22.77 -25.73 -17.37
C LEU A 193 -24.04 -25.52 -16.53
N LEU A 194 -25.01 -26.43 -16.64
CA LEU A 194 -26.27 -26.40 -15.90
C LEU A 194 -26.09 -26.69 -14.40
N LEU A 195 -25.23 -27.66 -14.05
CA LEU A 195 -24.91 -28.00 -12.66
C LEU A 195 -24.18 -26.86 -11.94
N ASN A 196 -23.20 -26.24 -12.61
CA ASN A 196 -22.50 -25.05 -12.09
C ASN A 196 -23.44 -23.84 -11.93
N ALA A 197 -24.43 -23.68 -12.81
CA ALA A 197 -25.42 -22.62 -12.71
C ALA A 197 -26.47 -22.87 -11.61
N GLY A 198 -26.78 -24.14 -11.31
CA GLY A 198 -27.77 -24.54 -10.30
C GLY A 198 -27.25 -24.59 -8.86
N GLY A 199 -25.97 -24.29 -8.61
CA GLY A 199 -25.36 -24.41 -7.28
C GLY A 199 -25.23 -25.85 -6.76
N GLY A 200 -25.55 -26.84 -7.60
CA GLY A 200 -25.33 -28.26 -7.32
C GLY A 200 -23.88 -28.61 -7.59
N PHE A 201 -23.04 -28.55 -6.56
CA PHE A 201 -21.70 -29.13 -6.61
C PHE A 201 -21.77 -30.64 -6.40
N ASP A 202 -22.40 -31.36 -7.32
CA ASP A 202 -22.24 -32.81 -7.42
C ASP A 202 -21.22 -33.11 -8.51
N GLU A 203 -19.95 -32.90 -8.16
CA GLU A 203 -18.89 -33.71 -8.72
C GLU A 203 -18.21 -34.35 -7.51
N GLU A 204 -18.30 -35.68 -7.42
CA GLU A 204 -17.43 -36.50 -6.59
C GLU A 204 -15.98 -36.23 -7.04
N TRP A 205 -15.37 -35.17 -6.52
CA TRP A 205 -13.93 -34.97 -6.54
C TRP A 205 -13.37 -35.95 -5.52
N ASP A 206 -13.34 -37.23 -5.90
CA ASP A 206 -12.91 -38.37 -5.09
C ASP A 206 -11.37 -38.38 -4.93
N MET A 207 -10.84 -37.22 -4.56
CA MET A 207 -9.65 -37.13 -3.76
C MET A 207 -10.15 -37.00 -2.33
N ASP A 208 -10.51 -38.14 -1.72
CA ASP A 208 -10.43 -38.23 -0.27
C ASP A 208 -9.05 -37.68 0.10
N LEU A 209 -9.05 -36.48 0.70
CA LEU A 209 -7.90 -35.95 1.38
C LEU A 209 -7.66 -36.95 2.50
N SER A 210 -6.84 -37.97 2.25
CA SER A 210 -6.25 -38.68 3.35
C SER A 210 -5.64 -37.60 4.24
N PRO A 211 -5.82 -37.66 5.57
CA PRO A 211 -5.36 -36.63 6.51
C PRO A 211 -3.83 -36.53 6.59
N SER A 212 -3.12 -36.92 5.53
CA SER A 212 -1.70 -36.78 5.32
C SER A 212 -1.33 -35.29 5.29
N PRO A 213 -0.55 -34.81 6.27
CA PRO A 213 -0.06 -33.42 6.31
C PRO A 213 0.69 -33.03 5.02
N PHE A 214 1.31 -34.01 4.36
CA PHE A 214 2.03 -33.82 3.12
C PHE A 214 1.12 -33.38 1.96
N ARG A 215 -0.09 -33.95 1.85
CA ARG A 215 -1.04 -33.56 0.79
C ARG A 215 -1.57 -32.15 0.99
N LEU A 216 -1.85 -31.76 2.23
CA LEU A 216 -2.25 -30.40 2.57
C LEU A 216 -1.13 -29.40 2.23
N GLN A 217 0.11 -29.73 2.59
CA GLN A 217 1.27 -28.90 2.25
C GLN A 217 1.41 -28.73 0.73
N GLN A 218 1.31 -29.82 -0.04
CA GLN A 218 1.37 -29.76 -1.50
C GLN A 218 0.26 -28.87 -2.10
N MET A 219 -0.97 -29.02 -1.64
CA MET A 219 -2.10 -28.20 -2.09
C MET A 219 -1.87 -26.70 -1.79
N LEU A 220 -1.35 -26.38 -0.59
CA LEU A 220 -1.03 -25.01 -0.23
C LEU A 220 0.14 -24.45 -1.05
N THR A 221 1.14 -25.27 -1.37
CA THR A 221 2.24 -24.90 -2.27
C THR A 221 1.72 -24.60 -3.67
N VAL A 222 0.86 -25.44 -4.22
CA VAL A 222 0.22 -25.23 -5.54
C VAL A 222 -0.57 -23.93 -5.56
N ARG A 223 -1.34 -23.67 -4.49
CA ARG A 223 -2.08 -22.41 -4.32
C ARG A 223 -1.13 -21.21 -4.27
N GLY A 224 -0.04 -21.30 -3.52
CA GLY A 224 0.97 -20.25 -3.45
C GLY A 224 1.59 -19.94 -4.81
N HIS A 225 1.95 -20.96 -5.58
CA HIS A 225 2.45 -20.79 -6.94
C HIS A 225 1.41 -20.18 -7.88
N ALA A 226 0.14 -20.55 -7.76
CA ALA A 226 -0.92 -20.00 -8.59
C ALA A 226 -1.07 -18.48 -8.45
N TYR A 227 -0.89 -17.92 -7.25
CA TYR A 227 -0.89 -16.48 -7.03
C TYR A 227 0.44 -15.79 -7.35
N ALA A 228 1.56 -16.49 -7.18
CA ALA A 228 2.89 -15.92 -7.44
C ALA A 228 3.23 -15.86 -8.94
N MET A 229 2.69 -16.76 -9.77
CA MET A 229 2.99 -16.82 -11.21
C MET A 229 2.53 -15.58 -11.99
N PRO A 230 1.29 -15.07 -11.82
CA PRO A 230 0.87 -13.82 -12.47
C PRO A 230 1.72 -12.62 -12.03
N ASP A 231 2.01 -12.50 -10.73
CA ASP A 231 2.83 -11.41 -10.17
C ASP A 231 4.30 -11.46 -10.63
N ALA A 232 4.82 -12.64 -10.95
CA ALA A 232 6.16 -12.79 -11.53
C ALA A 232 6.18 -12.41 -13.02
N ALA A 233 5.09 -12.65 -13.75
CA ALA A 233 4.97 -12.33 -15.17
C ALA A 233 4.85 -10.82 -15.41
N ASP A 234 3.99 -10.15 -14.63
CA ASP A 234 3.78 -8.70 -14.72
C ASP A 234 5.10 -7.94 -14.45
N ALA A 235 5.93 -8.45 -13.53
CA ALA A 235 7.21 -7.83 -13.20
C ALA A 235 8.29 -7.91 -14.30
N ARG A 236 8.13 -8.81 -15.28
CA ARG A 236 9.14 -9.06 -16.34
C ARG A 236 8.78 -8.39 -17.67
N GLU A 237 7.50 -8.20 -17.96
CA GLU A 237 7.06 -7.42 -19.13
C GLU A 237 7.46 -5.93 -19.02
N ASP A 238 7.71 -5.44 -17.79
CA ASP A 238 8.31 -4.13 -17.52
C ASP A 238 9.83 -4.04 -17.84
N GLU A 239 10.52 -5.16 -18.12
CA GLU A 239 11.97 -5.21 -18.35
C GLU A 239 12.42 -5.36 -19.83
N GLU A 240 11.56 -5.84 -20.75
CA GLU A 240 11.99 -6.27 -22.10
C GLU A 240 11.75 -5.30 -23.28
N ASP A 241 11.10 -4.13 -23.09
CA ASP A 241 10.93 -3.17 -24.18
C ASP A 241 12.15 -2.25 -24.38
N ALA A 242 13.12 -2.82 -25.08
CA ALA A 242 14.40 -2.23 -25.45
C ALA A 242 14.31 -1.35 -26.72
N ASP A 243 13.96 -0.07 -26.55
CA ASP A 243 14.55 1.00 -27.37
C ASP A 243 14.58 2.36 -26.63
N GLY A 244 15.62 2.52 -25.81
CA GLY A 244 16.42 3.75 -25.77
C GLY A 244 15.73 5.12 -25.66
N LYS A 245 14.78 5.33 -24.75
CA LYS A 245 14.54 6.57 -23.96
C LYS A 245 13.10 6.61 -23.44
N ARG A 246 12.89 6.06 -22.25
CA ARG A 246 11.91 6.65 -21.32
C ARG A 246 12.60 6.81 -19.97
N ARG A 247 12.52 8.02 -19.42
CA ARG A 247 12.67 8.19 -17.98
C ARG A 247 11.68 7.19 -17.40
N LYS A 248 12.18 6.18 -16.68
CA LYS A 248 11.35 5.25 -15.94
C LYS A 248 10.47 6.13 -15.06
N ASP A 249 9.20 6.27 -15.41
CA ASP A 249 8.27 7.10 -14.67
C ASP A 249 8.35 6.59 -13.24
N THR A 250 9.00 7.37 -12.39
CA THR A 250 9.25 6.94 -11.02
C THR A 250 7.87 6.93 -10.39
N PRO A 251 7.40 5.79 -9.85
CA PRO A 251 6.04 5.71 -9.34
C PRO A 251 5.79 6.87 -8.37
N GLU A 252 4.64 7.52 -8.48
CA GLU A 252 4.32 8.69 -7.65
C GLU A 252 4.58 8.35 -6.17
N GLY A 253 5.35 9.21 -5.50
CA GLY A 253 5.73 9.02 -4.10
C GLY A 253 7.00 8.18 -3.85
N LEU A 254 7.68 7.69 -4.89
CA LEU A 254 8.99 7.02 -4.77
C LEU A 254 10.13 7.88 -5.33
N VAL A 255 11.37 7.63 -4.88
CA VAL A 255 12.59 8.29 -5.33
C VAL A 255 13.70 7.28 -5.52
N TRP A 256 14.42 7.41 -6.65
CA TRP A 256 15.64 6.64 -6.89
C TRP A 256 16.81 7.20 -6.08
N VAL A 257 17.40 6.33 -5.27
CA VAL A 257 18.54 6.64 -4.42
C VAL A 257 19.71 5.72 -4.76
N VAL A 258 20.88 6.31 -4.97
CA VAL A 258 22.14 5.59 -5.17
C VAL A 258 22.95 5.67 -3.88
N LEU A 259 23.03 4.55 -3.18
CA LEU A 259 23.82 4.38 -1.98
C LEU A 259 25.30 4.21 -2.37
N GLN A 260 26.14 5.16 -2.00
CA GLN A 260 27.57 5.16 -2.36
C GLN A 260 28.47 5.15 -1.13
N ASN A 261 29.50 4.30 -1.16
CA ASN A 261 30.60 4.37 -0.19
C ASN A 261 31.91 4.01 -0.86
N SER A 262 32.83 4.98 -0.95
CA SER A 262 34.13 4.80 -1.60
C SER A 262 35.06 3.83 -0.87
N LYS A 263 34.85 3.63 0.44
CA LYS A 263 35.65 2.77 1.32
C LYS A 263 35.03 1.38 1.54
N ALA A 264 33.84 1.12 1.01
CA ALA A 264 33.19 -0.18 1.15
C ALA A 264 33.81 -1.22 0.19
N PRO A 265 33.68 -2.53 0.49
CA PRO A 265 34.02 -3.59 -0.46
C PRO A 265 33.29 -3.38 -1.79
N GLU A 266 33.88 -3.84 -2.89
CA GLU A 266 33.40 -3.58 -4.25
C GLU A 266 31.91 -3.93 -4.44
N LYS A 267 31.47 -5.03 -3.83
CA LYS A 267 30.06 -5.50 -3.80
C LYS A 267 29.06 -4.49 -3.20
N PHE A 268 29.49 -3.61 -2.29
CA PHE A 268 28.65 -2.64 -1.58
C PHE A 268 28.96 -1.19 -1.93
N ARG A 269 29.80 -0.96 -2.95
CA ARG A 269 30.30 0.36 -3.30
C ARG A 269 29.21 1.27 -3.87
N CYS A 270 28.30 0.68 -4.64
CA CYS A 270 27.19 1.36 -5.30
C CYS A 270 25.97 0.44 -5.30
N VAL A 271 24.92 0.80 -4.57
CA VAL A 271 23.65 0.07 -4.55
C VAL A 271 22.53 1.03 -4.90
N LYS A 272 21.77 0.72 -5.95
CA LYS A 272 20.60 1.50 -6.34
C LYS A 272 19.36 0.96 -5.64
N ALA A 273 18.57 1.83 -5.04
CA ALA A 273 17.37 1.48 -4.31
C ALA A 273 16.25 2.49 -4.63
N LEU A 274 15.01 1.99 -4.66
CA LEU A 274 13.81 2.81 -4.77
C LEU A 274 13.21 2.98 -3.37
N ILE A 275 13.04 4.21 -2.91
CA ILE A 275 12.63 4.52 -1.53
C ILE A 275 11.43 5.48 -1.54
N PRO A 276 10.42 5.31 -0.67
CA PRO A 276 9.35 6.29 -0.48
C PRO A 276 9.83 7.70 -0.11
N LYS A 277 9.17 8.74 -0.65
CA LYS A 277 9.44 10.16 -0.35
C LYS A 277 9.23 10.51 1.13
N GLU A 278 8.29 9.84 1.77
CA GLU A 278 7.91 10.07 3.17
C GLU A 278 8.82 9.37 4.19
N LEU A 279 9.84 8.63 3.74
CA LEU A 279 10.68 7.85 4.65
C LEU A 279 11.52 8.77 5.54
N SER A 280 11.54 8.48 6.84
CA SER A 280 12.41 9.18 7.78
C SER A 280 13.87 8.76 7.61
N VAL A 281 14.83 9.60 8.00
CA VAL A 281 16.26 9.23 8.00
C VAL A 281 16.51 7.94 8.80
N THR A 282 15.81 7.71 9.91
CA THR A 282 15.93 6.48 10.70
C THR A 282 15.55 5.26 9.86
N ASP A 283 14.44 5.33 9.14
CA ASP A 283 13.98 4.26 8.26
C ASP A 283 14.92 4.08 7.06
N ILE A 284 15.44 5.18 6.50
CA ILE A 284 16.44 5.13 5.42
C ILE A 284 17.70 4.41 5.92
N ARG A 285 18.14 4.63 7.18
CA ARG A 285 19.27 3.91 7.76
C ARG A 285 18.97 2.43 7.94
N ARG A 286 17.77 2.04 8.38
CA ARG A 286 17.37 0.62 8.50
C ARG A 286 17.34 -0.06 7.13
N ALA A 287 16.72 0.58 6.14
CA ALA A 287 16.71 0.10 4.75
C ALA A 287 18.14 -0.03 4.20
N THR A 288 18.96 0.99 4.38
CA THR A 288 20.37 0.98 3.93
C THR A 288 21.16 -0.13 4.63
N SER A 289 20.98 -0.29 5.95
CA SER A 289 21.66 -1.31 6.77
C SER A 289 21.45 -2.72 6.23
N SER A 290 20.21 -3.06 5.83
CA SER A 290 19.90 -4.35 5.23
C SER A 290 20.64 -4.60 3.90
N LYS A 291 20.90 -3.54 3.12
CA LYS A 291 21.56 -3.63 1.81
C LYS A 291 23.08 -3.65 1.91
N VAL A 292 23.66 -2.93 2.88
CA VAL A 292 25.12 -2.76 3.00
C VAL A 292 25.78 -3.70 4.02
N GLY A 293 24.99 -4.44 4.81
CA GLY A 293 25.51 -5.34 5.84
C GLY A 293 26.19 -4.62 7.02
N CYS A 294 25.89 -3.34 7.23
CA CYS A 294 26.40 -2.53 8.33
C CYS A 294 25.27 -2.27 9.32
N PRO A 295 25.44 -2.46 10.64
CA PRO A 295 24.41 -2.16 11.62
C PRO A 295 23.92 -0.70 11.48
N PHE A 296 22.60 -0.48 11.46
CA PHE A 296 22.03 0.87 11.30
C PHE A 296 22.49 1.86 12.38
N LYS A 297 22.86 1.37 13.57
CA LYS A 297 23.44 2.15 14.69
C LYS A 297 24.81 2.75 14.35
N GLU A 298 25.56 2.11 13.45
CA GLU A 298 26.88 2.57 13.02
C GLU A 298 26.83 3.30 11.68
N LEU A 299 25.63 3.58 11.16
CA LEU A 299 25.44 4.03 9.78
C LEU A 299 25.13 5.52 9.72
N GLN A 300 26.10 6.32 9.30
CA GLN A 300 25.89 7.75 9.04
C GLN A 300 25.62 7.99 7.57
N LEU A 301 24.51 8.67 7.30
CA LEU A 301 24.10 9.08 5.97
C LEU A 301 24.52 10.53 5.70
N GLN A 302 24.87 10.80 4.45
CA GLN A 302 25.13 12.12 3.91
C GLN A 302 24.40 12.24 2.57
N ILE A 303 23.52 13.23 2.45
CA ILE A 303 22.67 13.47 1.28
C ILE A 303 22.99 14.87 0.78
N ASP A 304 23.32 15.01 -0.51
CA ASP A 304 23.70 16.30 -1.13
C ASP A 304 24.81 17.07 -0.38
N GLY A 305 25.70 16.32 0.29
CA GLY A 305 26.81 16.88 1.07
C GLY A 305 26.48 17.18 2.54
N GLU A 306 25.22 17.13 2.93
CA GLU A 306 24.79 17.36 4.31
C GLU A 306 24.70 16.07 5.12
N HIS A 307 25.19 16.11 6.37
CA HIS A 307 25.09 14.98 7.27
C HIS A 307 23.70 14.88 7.88
N MET A 308 23.06 13.72 7.67
CA MET A 308 21.73 13.46 8.20
C MET A 308 21.81 13.06 9.66
N TRP A 309 21.73 14.05 10.55
CA TRP A 309 21.79 13.85 11.99
C TRP A 309 20.43 13.57 12.63
N THR A 310 19.37 14.18 12.10
CA THR A 310 18.01 14.12 12.64
C THR A 310 17.31 12.86 12.14
N GLY A 311 16.88 11.97 13.04
CA GLY A 311 16.25 10.69 12.68
C GLY A 311 14.90 10.85 11.96
N ARG A 312 14.08 11.81 12.39
CA ARG A 312 12.75 12.06 11.80
C ARG A 312 12.75 12.96 10.56
N LEU A 313 13.89 13.46 10.12
CA LEU A 313 13.95 14.28 8.91
C LEU A 313 13.48 13.42 7.73
N GLN A 314 12.63 13.96 6.86
CA GLN A 314 12.19 13.32 5.63
C GLN A 314 12.88 14.02 4.45
N PRO A 315 14.13 13.64 4.10
CA PRO A 315 14.94 14.39 3.15
C PRO A 315 14.34 14.37 1.73
N PHE A 316 13.42 13.44 1.46
CA PHE A 316 12.84 13.24 0.14
C PHE A 316 11.38 13.69 0.03
N LEU A 317 10.80 14.31 1.06
CA LEU A 317 9.38 14.70 1.04
C LEU A 317 9.06 15.63 -0.14
N ASN A 318 9.97 16.57 -0.41
CA ASN A 318 9.89 17.52 -1.53
C ASN A 318 10.94 17.21 -2.62
N ALA A 319 11.35 15.95 -2.74
CA ALA A 319 12.33 15.56 -3.75
C ALA A 319 11.77 15.67 -5.17
N GLU A 320 12.57 16.27 -6.04
CA GLU A 320 12.37 16.26 -7.49
C GLU A 320 12.53 14.83 -8.04
N ASP A 321 11.99 14.56 -9.21
CA ASP A 321 12.13 13.27 -9.88
C ASP A 321 13.53 13.16 -10.52
N ARG A 322 14.53 13.06 -9.65
CA ARG A 322 15.93 12.88 -9.99
C ARG A 322 16.55 11.79 -9.12
N GLU A 323 17.70 11.31 -9.56
CA GLU A 323 18.47 10.31 -8.82
C GLU A 323 19.31 11.00 -7.73
N TYR A 324 19.06 10.65 -6.47
CA TYR A 324 19.78 11.21 -5.32
C TYR A 324 20.96 10.34 -4.92
N LYS A 325 22.12 10.96 -4.66
CA LYS A 325 23.31 10.26 -4.20
C LYS A 325 23.38 10.32 -2.67
N VAL A 326 23.22 9.17 -2.04
CA VAL A 326 23.30 9.03 -0.59
C VAL A 326 24.62 8.36 -0.23
N LYS A 327 25.54 9.15 0.33
CA LYS A 327 26.81 8.64 0.82
C LYS A 327 26.61 8.04 2.20
N TRP A 328 27.09 6.82 2.43
CA TRP A 328 27.04 6.20 3.76
C TRP A 328 28.45 5.91 4.27
N ARG A 329 28.62 5.96 5.60
CA ARG A 329 29.88 5.62 6.27
C ARG A 329 29.60 4.86 7.57
N LYS A 330 30.48 3.89 7.86
CA LYS A 330 30.53 3.21 9.15
C LYS A 330 31.23 4.11 10.17
N ILE A 331 30.51 4.61 11.17
CA ILE A 331 31.05 5.44 12.25
C ILE A 331 30.35 5.12 13.58
N ASN A 332 30.99 5.41 14.70
CA ASN A 332 30.29 5.51 15.98
C ASN A 332 29.45 6.80 15.97
N ARG A 333 28.14 6.65 15.76
CA ARG A 333 27.22 7.79 15.59
C ARG A 333 27.11 8.63 16.84
N LEU A 334 27.05 8.00 18.02
CA LEU A 334 26.95 8.70 19.30
C LEU A 334 28.18 9.57 19.55
N ALA A 335 29.38 9.02 19.39
CA ALA A 335 30.63 9.76 19.56
C ALA A 335 30.72 10.96 18.60
N LYS A 336 30.37 10.77 17.32
CA LYS A 336 30.34 11.86 16.33
C LYS A 336 29.24 12.88 16.60
N TYR A 337 28.11 12.46 17.15
CA TYR A 337 27.03 13.38 17.51
C TYR A 337 27.42 14.26 18.72
N ILE A 338 28.10 13.68 19.71
CA ILE A 338 28.68 14.40 20.86
C ILE A 338 29.70 15.45 20.39
N GLU A 339 30.61 15.06 19.49
CA GLU A 339 31.60 15.95 18.86
C GLU A 339 30.91 17.10 18.11
N HIS A 340 29.92 16.78 17.28
CA HIS A 340 29.16 17.75 16.49
C HIS A 340 28.39 18.76 17.36
N LYS A 341 27.83 18.32 18.49
CA LYS A 341 27.12 19.19 19.44
C LYS A 341 28.03 19.91 20.43
N GLN A 342 29.34 19.65 20.39
CA GLN A 342 30.34 20.22 21.30
C GLN A 342 29.94 20.05 22.78
N THR A 343 29.28 18.93 23.10
CA THR A 343 28.99 18.55 24.49
C THR A 343 30.24 17.94 25.09
N GLY A 344 30.60 18.29 26.33
CA GLY A 344 31.77 17.75 27.05
C GLY A 344 31.64 16.26 27.45
N GLY A 345 31.18 15.41 26.54
CA GLY A 345 30.80 14.01 26.77
C GLY A 345 29.30 13.83 27.00
N ALA A 346 28.89 12.60 27.35
CA ALA A 346 27.49 12.25 27.57
C ALA A 346 26.83 13.08 28.70
N LYS A 347 27.59 13.32 29.78
CA LYS A 347 27.18 14.20 30.90
C LYS A 347 27.43 15.69 30.66
N GLY A 348 28.24 16.03 29.66
CA GLY A 348 28.62 17.41 29.40
C GLY A 348 27.39 18.21 28.96
N GLN A 349 27.02 19.21 29.76
CA GLN A 349 26.05 20.19 29.33
C GLN A 349 26.68 21.10 28.27
N CYS A 350 25.98 21.32 27.17
CA CYS A 350 26.37 22.33 26.19
C CYS A 350 26.24 23.72 26.83
N SER A 351 27.32 24.50 26.79
CA SER A 351 27.46 25.79 27.48
C SER A 351 26.35 26.79 27.17
N LYS A 352 25.83 26.78 25.93
CA LYS A 352 24.85 27.78 25.48
C LYS A 352 23.49 27.61 26.15
N TYR A 353 22.96 26.39 26.21
CA TYR A 353 21.58 26.12 26.67
C TYR A 353 21.49 25.22 27.90
N GLY A 354 22.60 24.72 28.45
CA GLY A 354 22.59 23.75 29.56
C GLY A 354 22.07 22.37 29.14
N ARG A 355 21.91 22.11 27.84
CA ARG A 355 21.36 20.85 27.32
C ARG A 355 22.43 19.76 27.29
N THR A 356 22.07 18.59 27.81
CA THR A 356 22.87 17.37 27.67
C THR A 356 22.72 16.76 26.26
N ILE A 357 23.52 15.75 25.94
CA ILE A 357 23.39 15.04 24.66
C ILE A 357 22.00 14.40 24.49
N MET A 358 21.41 13.92 25.59
CA MET A 358 20.09 13.29 25.60
C MET A 358 19.00 14.25 25.14
N HIS A 359 19.07 15.52 25.56
CA HIS A 359 18.15 16.56 25.08
C HIS A 359 18.24 16.73 23.56
N TYR A 360 19.45 16.75 22.99
CA TYR A 360 19.63 16.91 21.56
C TYR A 360 19.17 15.69 20.76
N ILE A 361 19.44 14.49 21.25
CA ILE A 361 19.00 13.24 20.61
C ILE A 361 17.47 13.12 20.66
N ALA A 362 16.86 13.42 21.80
CA ALA A 362 15.40 13.48 21.94
C ALA A 362 14.80 14.52 20.98
N LEU A 363 15.44 15.68 20.79
CA LEU A 363 14.94 16.73 19.88
C LEU A 363 15.03 16.30 18.42
N ALA A 364 16.07 15.54 18.10
CA ALA A 364 16.27 14.92 16.79
C ALA A 364 15.27 13.78 16.50
N GLY A 365 14.57 13.26 17.53
CA GLY A 365 13.62 12.17 17.38
C GLY A 365 14.26 10.86 16.92
N ASP A 366 15.53 10.63 17.28
CA ASP A 366 16.29 9.43 16.89
C ASP A 366 16.28 8.42 18.05
N VAL A 367 15.28 7.53 18.04
CA VAL A 367 15.04 6.54 19.11
C VAL A 367 16.23 5.59 19.26
N ASP A 368 16.82 5.18 18.14
CA ASP A 368 17.93 4.24 18.12
C ASP A 368 19.18 4.83 18.77
N LEU A 369 19.50 6.08 18.42
CA LEU A 369 20.61 6.81 19.03
C LEU A 369 20.33 7.13 20.51
N PHE A 370 19.06 7.32 20.87
CA PHE A 370 18.65 7.54 22.26
C PHE A 370 18.91 6.30 23.11
N GLN A 371 18.50 5.13 22.65
CA GLN A 371 18.79 3.86 23.32
C GLN A 371 20.30 3.60 23.44
N GLU A 372 21.08 3.92 22.40
CA GLU A 372 22.54 3.79 22.44
C GLU A 372 23.14 4.75 23.48
N ALA A 373 22.65 5.98 23.56
CA ALA A 373 23.08 6.93 24.57
C ALA A 373 22.73 6.47 26.00
N VAL A 374 21.52 5.92 26.21
CA VAL A 374 21.13 5.29 27.48
C VAL A 374 22.06 4.14 27.84
N ALA A 375 22.36 3.26 26.89
CA ALA A 375 23.24 2.11 27.11
C ALA A 375 24.71 2.52 27.36
N ALA A 376 25.15 3.65 26.78
CA ALA A 376 26.50 4.17 26.96
C ALA A 376 26.72 4.86 28.32
N VAL A 377 25.63 5.27 29.00
CA VAL A 377 25.70 5.74 30.38
C VAL A 377 26.08 4.53 31.26
N LYS A 378 27.35 4.49 31.68
CA LYS A 378 27.92 3.39 32.47
C LYS A 378 27.09 3.14 33.74
N ALA A 379 27.07 1.90 34.21
CA ALA A 379 26.36 1.45 35.42
C ALA A 379 26.67 2.24 36.71
N ASN A 380 27.77 3.01 36.76
CA ASN A 380 28.14 3.83 37.92
C ASN A 380 27.53 5.24 37.90
N VAL A 381 26.61 5.51 36.98
CA VAL A 381 25.89 6.76 36.87
C VAL A 381 24.44 6.48 37.19
N ASP A 382 23.91 7.22 38.16
CA ASP A 382 22.49 7.21 38.43
C ASP A 382 21.73 7.70 37.19
N MET A 383 21.02 6.77 36.54
CA MET A 383 20.30 7.03 35.30
C MET A 383 19.08 7.93 35.58
N GLU A 384 18.48 7.79 36.76
CA GLU A 384 17.37 8.61 37.23
C GLU A 384 17.81 10.08 37.28
N GLU A 385 18.95 10.36 37.93
CA GLU A 385 19.51 11.71 38.00
C GLU A 385 19.77 12.25 36.59
N PHE A 386 20.33 11.43 35.69
CA PHE A 386 20.76 11.84 34.36
C PHE A 386 19.59 12.21 33.42
N ILE A 387 18.50 11.45 33.43
CA ILE A 387 17.29 11.73 32.62
C ILE A 387 16.57 12.97 33.13
N ASN A 388 16.65 13.19 34.43
CA ASN A 388 15.98 14.28 35.13
C ASN A 388 16.80 15.58 35.22
N ILE A 389 17.95 15.65 34.54
CA ILE A 389 18.71 16.90 34.36
C ILE A 389 17.85 17.90 33.60
N GLN A 390 17.69 19.08 34.17
CA GLN A 390 17.01 20.21 33.53
C GLN A 390 18.00 21.09 32.77
N ASP A 391 17.61 21.53 31.57
CA ASP A 391 18.31 22.56 30.82
C ASP A 391 18.08 23.97 31.43
N LYS A 392 18.66 25.01 30.83
CA LYS A 392 18.47 26.40 31.30
C LYS A 392 17.03 26.91 31.25
N CYS A 393 16.12 26.22 30.56
CA CYS A 393 14.69 26.52 30.52
C CYS A 393 13.89 25.72 31.56
N GLY A 394 14.54 24.85 32.32
CA GLY A 394 13.88 23.88 33.20
C GLY A 394 13.32 22.68 32.43
N ASP A 395 13.62 22.53 31.13
CA ASP A 395 13.17 21.40 30.31
C ASP A 395 14.04 20.18 30.67
N THR A 396 13.44 19.06 31.09
CA THR A 396 14.09 17.74 31.14
C THR A 396 14.05 17.08 29.76
N VAL A 397 14.69 15.92 29.64
CA VAL A 397 14.64 15.08 28.43
C VAL A 397 13.20 14.65 28.10
N CYS A 398 12.28 14.64 29.08
CA CYS A 398 10.88 14.25 28.91
C CYS A 398 9.91 15.39 28.55
N LEU A 399 10.28 16.68 28.70
CA LEU A 399 9.33 17.80 28.75
C LEU A 399 8.67 18.22 27.38
N PRO A 400 7.58 19.04 27.37
CA PRO A 400 6.52 19.09 26.36
C PRO A 400 6.89 19.45 24.92
N ARG A 401 8.08 20.02 24.66
CA ARG A 401 8.52 20.21 23.27
C ARG A 401 8.60 18.88 22.52
N PHE A 402 8.82 17.77 23.24
CA PHE A 402 8.79 16.41 22.71
C PHE A 402 7.37 15.89 22.49
N ARG A 403 6.41 16.28 23.34
CA ARG A 403 4.98 15.94 23.22
C ARG A 403 4.36 16.55 21.97
N LEU A 404 4.70 17.80 21.65
CA LEU A 404 4.27 18.47 20.42
C LEU A 404 4.73 17.77 19.13
N ARG A 405 5.75 16.91 19.22
CA ARG A 405 6.28 16.16 18.07
C ARG A 405 5.94 14.67 18.11
N CYS A 406 5.12 14.22 19.07
CA CYS A 406 4.67 12.83 19.20
C CYS A 406 5.81 11.80 19.23
N TYR A 407 6.83 12.00 20.07
CA TYR A 407 7.92 11.04 20.28
C TYR A 407 7.57 10.01 21.36
N THR A 408 6.51 9.23 21.14
CA THR A 408 5.97 8.28 22.13
C THR A 408 7.00 7.26 22.62
N GLU A 409 7.84 6.73 21.72
CA GLU A 409 8.87 5.75 22.08
C GLU A 409 9.97 6.33 22.98
N ILE A 410 10.42 7.57 22.72
CA ILE A 410 11.43 8.23 23.56
C ILE A 410 10.84 8.55 24.94
N VAL A 411 9.59 9.01 24.99
CA VAL A 411 8.90 9.27 26.26
C VAL A 411 8.72 7.98 27.06
N ALA A 412 8.31 6.89 26.42
CA ALA A 412 8.21 5.58 27.07
C ALA A 412 9.57 5.13 27.65
N LEU A 413 10.64 5.22 26.85
CA LEU A 413 12.00 4.90 27.31
C LEU A 413 12.47 5.78 28.48
N CYS A 414 12.06 7.04 28.53
CA CYS A 414 12.38 7.88 29.67
C CYS A 414 11.58 7.48 30.93
N ILE A 415 10.28 7.17 30.78
CA ILE A 415 9.42 6.72 31.90
C ILE A 415 9.93 5.38 32.48
N GLU A 416 10.31 4.44 31.62
CA GLU A 416 10.95 3.17 32.02
C GLU A 416 12.24 3.36 32.82
N ARG A 417 12.82 4.55 32.74
CA ARG A 417 14.07 4.93 33.41
C ARG A 417 13.84 6.00 34.48
N GLU A 418 12.64 6.00 35.06
CA GLU A 418 12.27 6.80 36.24
C GLU A 418 12.35 8.32 35.97
N ALA A 419 11.94 8.74 34.77
CA ALA A 419 11.74 10.16 34.51
C ALA A 419 10.66 10.76 35.43
N ASP A 420 11.01 11.84 36.13
CA ASP A 420 10.12 12.58 37.00
C ASP A 420 9.18 13.47 36.17
N LEU A 421 7.92 13.04 36.10
CA LEU A 421 6.85 13.72 35.36
C LEU A 421 6.34 14.98 36.06
N GLU A 422 6.62 15.12 37.36
CA GLU A 422 6.19 16.25 38.19
C GLU A 422 7.14 17.45 38.09
N LYS A 423 8.32 17.28 37.49
CA LYS A 423 9.26 18.39 37.27
C LYS A 423 8.63 19.48 36.39
N LYS A 424 8.64 20.69 36.93
CA LYS A 424 8.13 21.88 36.26
C LYS A 424 9.25 22.63 35.56
N THR A 425 8.97 23.08 34.34
CA THR A 425 9.78 24.11 33.67
C THR A 425 9.79 25.41 34.46
N ILE A 426 10.67 26.35 34.08
CA ILE A 426 10.64 27.73 34.59
C ILE A 426 9.27 28.41 34.34
N LYS A 427 8.51 27.95 33.34
CA LYS A 427 7.15 28.44 33.05
C LYS A 427 6.04 27.70 33.81
N GLY A 428 6.39 26.85 34.77
CA GLY A 428 5.43 26.10 35.58
C GLY A 428 4.74 24.93 34.87
N ARG A 429 5.17 24.57 33.65
CA ARG A 429 4.61 23.44 32.88
C ARG A 429 5.27 22.12 33.30
N THR A 430 4.47 21.09 33.55
CA THR A 430 4.90 19.69 33.75
C THR A 430 4.97 18.93 32.41
N VAL A 431 5.47 17.69 32.42
CA VAL A 431 5.63 16.79 31.26
C VAL A 431 4.29 16.48 30.55
#